data_AF-A0A9Q0L9E7-F1
#
_entry.id   AF-A0A9Q0L9E7-F1
#
_cell.length_a   1.000
_cell.length_b   1.000
_cell.length_c   1.000
_cell.angle_alpha   90.00
_cell.angle_beta   90.00
_cell.angle_gamma   90.00
#
_symmetry.space_group_name_H-M   'P 1'
#
loop_
_entity.id
_entity.type
_entity.pdbx_description
1 polymer ?
#
loop_
_entity_poly.entity_id
_entity_poly.type
_entity_poly.pdbx_seq_one_letter_code
_entity_poly.pdbx_strand_id
1 'polypeptide(L)'
;MKITKLVIIILFALPYIFAFEGSLTNNGFIEVSKEAFYQNNKTYSIRLGIRLIAEQPFEVLDIDFIDEVPPEFTLLSGTPLAKFSKATVSWQFNEYLIKFSDLEAFSLDETSKEFTLPSARIFFQRSTSGIKEYIDTKSVWITEELPIPEGRFKHLDILVFLGTIALPVFGAIYLIRNLNRKLQKKNQ
;
A
#
# COMPACT_ATOMS: atom_id res chain seq x y z
N MET A 1 -15.89 -5.07 39.81
CA MET A 1 -14.97 -4.14 39.09
C MET A 1 -13.69 -4.89 38.76
N LYS A 2 -13.46 -5.21 37.49
CA LYS A 2 -12.14 -5.26 36.82
C LYS A 2 -12.35 -5.70 35.38
N ILE A 3 -12.32 -4.71 34.51
CA ILE A 3 -12.26 -4.83 33.05
C ILE A 3 -10.82 -5.24 32.74
N THR A 4 -10.60 -6.51 32.40
CA THR A 4 -9.34 -6.94 31.79
C THR A 4 -9.49 -6.74 30.29
N LYS A 5 -8.92 -5.63 29.81
CA LYS A 5 -8.86 -5.25 28.40
C LYS A 5 -8.13 -6.35 27.62
N LEU A 6 -8.86 -7.05 26.77
CA LEU A 6 -8.32 -7.93 25.76
C LEU A 6 -7.63 -7.05 24.71
N VAL A 7 -6.31 -7.06 24.70
CA VAL A 7 -5.50 -6.41 23.65
C VAL A 7 -5.64 -7.29 22.41
N ILE A 8 -6.49 -6.87 21.47
CA ILE A 8 -6.52 -7.44 20.12
C ILE A 8 -5.28 -6.88 19.40
N ILE A 9 -4.24 -7.68 19.33
CA ILE A 9 -3.11 -7.43 18.43
C ILE A 9 -3.62 -7.76 17.03
N ILE A 10 -4.05 -6.74 16.29
CA ILE A 10 -4.24 -6.84 14.85
C ILE A 10 -2.84 -6.84 14.24
N LEU A 11 -2.33 -8.03 13.94
CA LEU A 11 -1.19 -8.20 13.03
C LEU A 11 -1.64 -7.61 11.68
N PHE A 12 -1.02 -6.51 11.25
CA PHE A 12 -1.12 -6.00 9.89
C PHE A 12 -0.48 -7.04 8.95
N ALA A 13 -1.28 -8.01 8.50
CA ALA A 13 -0.96 -8.81 7.34
C ALA A 13 -1.10 -7.89 6.11
N LEU A 14 0.00 -7.76 5.38
CA LEU A 14 0.17 -7.29 4.00
C LEU A 14 -1.12 -6.87 3.27
N PRO A 15 -1.21 -5.67 2.66
CA PRO A 15 -2.37 -5.26 1.88
C PRO A 15 -2.45 -6.07 0.59
N TYR A 16 -3.05 -7.25 0.66
CA TYR A 16 -3.51 -7.98 -0.52
C TYR A 16 -4.75 -7.28 -1.05
N ILE A 17 -4.59 -6.45 -2.07
CA ILE A 17 -5.71 -5.77 -2.75
C ILE A 17 -5.91 -6.45 -4.10
N PHE A 18 -6.89 -7.35 -4.17
CA PHE A 18 -7.35 -7.92 -5.43
C PHE A 18 -8.47 -7.06 -6.00
N ALA A 19 -8.31 -6.60 -7.24
CA ALA A 19 -9.33 -5.84 -7.93
C ALA A 19 -9.73 -6.57 -9.23
N PHE A 20 -10.87 -7.26 -9.18
CA PHE A 20 -11.40 -8.04 -10.30
C PHE A 20 -12.42 -7.21 -11.10
N GLU A 21 -12.31 -7.25 -12.43
CA GLU A 21 -13.28 -6.71 -13.37
C GLU A 21 -13.65 -7.81 -14.37
N GLY A 22 -14.95 -8.00 -14.61
CA GLY A 22 -15.47 -9.05 -15.48
C GLY A 22 -16.55 -8.49 -16.40
N SER A 23 -16.52 -8.88 -17.68
CA SER A 23 -17.55 -8.52 -18.66
C SER A 23 -18.53 -9.67 -18.84
N LEU A 24 -19.82 -9.43 -18.59
CA LEU A 24 -20.92 -10.37 -18.80
C LEU A 24 -21.10 -10.62 -20.30
N THR A 25 -20.91 -11.86 -20.76
CA THR A 25 -21.40 -12.28 -22.08
C THR A 25 -22.15 -13.61 -22.02
N ASN A 26 -23.14 -13.77 -22.92
CA ASN A 26 -24.10 -14.89 -22.93
C ASN A 26 -23.50 -16.31 -23.04
N ASN A 27 -22.18 -16.45 -23.28
CA ASN A 27 -21.51 -17.74 -23.53
C ASN A 27 -20.26 -17.98 -22.65
N GLY A 28 -20.09 -17.21 -21.57
CA GLY A 28 -18.98 -17.25 -20.60
C GLY A 28 -18.32 -15.89 -20.42
N PHE A 29 -17.34 -15.82 -19.52
CA PHE A 29 -16.77 -14.59 -19.00
C PHE A 29 -15.26 -14.57 -19.18
N ILE A 30 -14.72 -13.41 -19.50
CA ILE A 30 -13.29 -13.14 -19.40
C ILE A 30 -13.12 -12.35 -18.12
N GLU A 31 -12.24 -12.84 -17.25
CA GLU A 31 -11.86 -12.12 -16.05
C GLU A 31 -10.42 -11.64 -16.20
N VAL A 32 -10.21 -10.40 -15.78
CA VAL A 32 -8.90 -9.78 -15.76
C VAL A 32 -8.57 -9.29 -14.36
N SER A 33 -7.29 -9.27 -14.02
CA SER A 33 -6.80 -8.72 -12.77
C SER A 33 -5.59 -7.84 -12.98
N LYS A 34 -5.45 -6.85 -12.11
CA LYS A 34 -4.21 -6.11 -11.90
C LYS A 34 -3.91 -6.15 -10.40
N GLU A 35 -2.69 -6.56 -10.08
CA GLU A 35 -2.23 -6.77 -8.71
C GLU A 35 -0.87 -6.09 -8.54
N ALA A 36 -0.63 -5.51 -7.36
CA ALA A 36 0.64 -4.92 -7.00
C ALA A 36 1.15 -5.57 -5.71
N PHE A 37 2.38 -6.10 -5.75
CA PHE A 37 3.02 -6.80 -4.65
C PHE A 37 4.25 -6.02 -4.19
N TYR A 38 4.23 -5.52 -2.97
CA TYR A 38 5.43 -4.94 -2.37
C TYR A 38 6.51 -6.02 -2.21
N GLN A 39 7.71 -5.70 -2.68
CA GLN A 39 8.89 -6.56 -2.51
C GLN A 39 9.78 -5.98 -1.40
N ASN A 40 10.77 -5.19 -1.80
CA ASN A 40 11.71 -4.54 -0.90
C ASN A 40 12.21 -3.24 -1.52
N ASN A 41 12.78 -2.35 -0.69
CA ASN A 41 13.43 -1.14 -1.16
C ASN A 41 12.56 -0.32 -2.13
N LYS A 42 11.28 -0.14 -1.78
CA LYS A 42 10.28 0.58 -2.58
C LYS A 42 10.04 0.00 -3.98
N THR A 43 10.26 -1.31 -4.13
CA THR A 43 10.06 -2.05 -5.37
C THR A 43 8.75 -2.82 -5.30
N TYR A 44 7.99 -2.77 -6.38
CA TYR A 44 6.71 -3.45 -6.54
C TYR A 44 6.75 -4.38 -7.76
N SER A 45 6.24 -5.59 -7.59
CA SER A 45 5.89 -6.47 -8.71
C SER A 45 4.45 -6.21 -9.11
N ILE A 46 4.25 -5.82 -10.37
CA ILE A 46 2.92 -5.63 -10.94
C ILE A 46 2.59 -6.85 -11.79
N ARG A 47 1.44 -7.45 -11.50
CA ARG A 47 0.95 -8.65 -12.17
C ARG A 47 -0.39 -8.37 -12.83
N LEU A 48 -0.45 -8.59 -14.14
CA LEU A 48 -1.65 -8.49 -14.95
C LEU A 48 -2.12 -9.88 -15.32
N GLY A 49 -3.33 -10.24 -14.93
CA GLY A 49 -3.92 -11.55 -15.14
C GLY A 49 -5.04 -11.54 -16.17
N ILE A 50 -5.16 -12.62 -16.91
CA ILE A 50 -6.38 -12.98 -17.66
C ILE A 50 -6.73 -14.45 -17.41
N ARG A 51 -8.02 -14.75 -17.30
CA ARG A 51 -8.55 -16.11 -17.39
C ARG A 51 -9.90 -16.15 -18.09
N LEU A 52 -10.20 -17.29 -18.68
CA LEU A 52 -11.53 -17.63 -19.20
C LEU A 52 -12.34 -18.35 -18.11
N ILE A 53 -13.57 -17.90 -17.92
CA ILE A 53 -14.59 -18.59 -17.12
C ILE A 53 -15.71 -18.97 -18.10
N ALA A 54 -15.58 -20.12 -18.74
CA ALA A 54 -16.54 -20.58 -19.74
C ALA A 54 -17.10 -21.96 -19.37
N GLU A 55 -18.42 -22.13 -19.52
CA GLU A 55 -19.09 -23.44 -19.44
C GLU A 55 -19.18 -24.15 -20.82
N GLN A 56 -18.93 -23.44 -21.93
CA GLN A 56 -18.97 -23.96 -23.31
C GLN A 56 -17.91 -23.30 -24.22
N PRO A 57 -17.49 -23.92 -25.34
CA PRO A 57 -16.20 -23.62 -25.96
C PRO A 57 -16.28 -22.36 -26.83
N PHE A 58 -15.75 -21.26 -26.33
CA PHE A 58 -15.30 -20.16 -27.19
C PHE A 58 -13.81 -19.94 -26.96
N GLU A 59 -13.06 -19.72 -28.05
CA GLU A 59 -11.63 -19.45 -27.97
C GLU A 59 -11.39 -17.95 -28.05
N VAL A 60 -10.51 -17.47 -27.17
CA VAL A 60 -9.97 -16.11 -27.17
C VAL A 60 -8.52 -16.18 -27.62
N LEU A 61 -8.20 -15.39 -28.65
CA LEU A 61 -6.91 -15.33 -29.33
C LEU A 61 -6.35 -13.91 -29.29
N ASP A 62 -5.08 -13.76 -29.62
CA ASP A 62 -4.39 -12.47 -29.85
C ASP A 62 -4.62 -11.45 -28.74
N ILE A 63 -4.23 -11.83 -27.53
CA ILE A 63 -4.39 -11.04 -26.32
C ILE A 63 -3.21 -10.09 -26.18
N ASP A 64 -3.47 -8.80 -26.09
CA ASP A 64 -2.46 -7.77 -25.83
C ASP A 64 -2.76 -7.11 -24.47
N PHE A 65 -1.85 -7.27 -23.51
CA PHE A 65 -1.81 -6.45 -22.29
C PHE A 65 -1.14 -5.12 -22.59
N ILE A 66 -1.78 -4.03 -22.21
CA ILE A 66 -1.25 -2.68 -22.32
C ILE A 66 -1.43 -1.98 -20.97
N ASP A 67 -0.31 -1.64 -20.34
CA ASP A 67 -0.29 -0.90 -19.08
C ASP A 67 0.67 0.28 -19.16
N GLU A 68 0.51 1.21 -18.21
CA GLU A 68 1.32 2.41 -18.09
C GLU A 68 2.03 2.43 -16.73
N VAL A 69 3.32 2.76 -16.75
CA VAL A 69 4.10 3.01 -15.53
C VAL A 69 3.95 4.49 -15.19
N PRO A 70 3.36 4.84 -14.03
CA PRO A 70 3.21 6.25 -13.66
C PRO A 70 4.58 6.94 -13.52
N PRO A 71 4.65 8.26 -13.73
CA PRO A 71 5.92 8.99 -13.77
C PRO A 71 6.69 8.96 -12.44
N GLU A 72 6.01 8.69 -11.33
CA GLU A 72 6.64 8.54 -10.02
C GLU A 72 7.44 7.24 -9.88
N PHE A 73 7.23 6.28 -10.78
CA PHE A 73 7.87 4.98 -10.77
C PHE A 73 8.82 4.80 -11.95
N THR A 74 9.91 4.09 -11.69
CA THR A 74 10.86 3.66 -12.72
C THR A 74 10.65 2.17 -13.01
N LEU A 75 10.54 1.80 -14.29
CA LEU A 75 10.52 0.39 -14.71
C LEU A 75 11.90 -0.23 -14.47
N LEU A 76 11.96 -1.30 -13.68
CA LEU A 76 13.19 -2.04 -13.39
C LEU A 76 13.40 -3.24 -14.31
N SER A 77 12.34 -4.00 -14.58
CA SER A 77 12.42 -5.21 -15.41
C SER A 77 11.06 -5.66 -15.93
N GLY A 78 11.06 -6.58 -16.88
CA GLY A 78 9.85 -7.05 -17.56
C GLY A 78 9.33 -6.03 -18.55
N THR A 79 8.05 -6.14 -18.89
CA THR A 79 7.39 -5.24 -19.85
C THR A 79 5.93 -5.01 -19.43
N PRO A 80 5.45 -3.75 -19.44
CA PRO A 80 4.03 -3.47 -19.25
C PRO A 80 3.19 -3.85 -20.48
N LEU A 81 3.84 -4.25 -21.57
CA LEU A 81 3.24 -4.76 -22.80
C LEU A 81 3.53 -6.25 -22.96
N ALA A 82 2.49 -7.08 -23.07
CA ALA A 82 2.67 -8.51 -23.30
C ALA A 82 1.63 -9.07 -24.25
N LYS A 83 2.03 -10.13 -24.98
CA LYS A 83 1.17 -10.79 -25.97
C LYS A 83 1.00 -12.26 -25.66
N PHE A 84 -0.24 -12.73 -25.70
CA PHE A 84 -0.57 -14.15 -25.57
C PHE A 84 -1.40 -14.58 -26.76
N SER A 85 -1.04 -15.73 -27.34
CA SER A 85 -1.75 -16.26 -28.51
C SER A 85 -3.12 -16.83 -28.17
N LYS A 86 -3.35 -17.21 -26.90
CA LYS A 86 -4.59 -17.86 -26.45
C LYS A 86 -4.82 -17.69 -24.95
N ALA A 87 -6.07 -17.42 -24.56
CA ALA A 87 -6.49 -17.46 -23.16
C ALA A 87 -6.86 -18.88 -22.75
N THR A 88 -6.64 -19.21 -21.47
CA THR A 88 -7.02 -20.50 -20.89
C THR A 88 -7.97 -20.32 -19.72
N VAL A 89 -8.56 -21.42 -19.25
CA VAL A 89 -9.36 -21.44 -18.01
C VAL A 89 -8.52 -21.22 -16.75
N SER A 90 -7.21 -21.43 -16.85
CA SER A 90 -6.24 -21.10 -15.81
C SER A 90 -5.77 -19.66 -15.98
N TRP A 91 -5.40 -19.03 -14.87
CA TRP A 91 -4.79 -17.71 -14.90
C TRP A 91 -3.48 -17.71 -15.68
N GLN A 92 -3.38 -16.80 -16.64
CA GLN A 92 -2.14 -16.45 -17.32
C GLN A 92 -1.78 -15.03 -16.90
N PHE A 93 -0.49 -14.84 -16.60
CA PHE A 93 -0.01 -13.59 -16.02
C PHE A 93 1.12 -12.99 -16.86
N ASN A 94 1.08 -11.68 -17.01
CA ASN A 94 2.25 -10.86 -17.32
C ASN A 94 2.75 -10.18 -16.04
N GLU A 95 4.06 -10.13 -15.84
CA GLU A 95 4.66 -9.55 -14.64
C GLU A 95 5.79 -8.60 -15.02
N TYR A 96 5.84 -7.45 -14.35
CA TYR A 96 6.92 -6.47 -14.48
C TYR A 96 7.21 -5.79 -13.15
N LEU A 97 8.42 -5.28 -12.99
CA LEU A 97 8.87 -4.64 -11.74
C LEU A 97 8.98 -3.14 -11.91
N ILE A 98 8.40 -2.39 -10.97
CA ILE A 98 8.55 -0.94 -10.87
C ILE A 98 9.16 -0.57 -9.53
N LYS A 99 9.87 0.55 -9.48
CA LYS A 99 10.43 1.09 -8.25
C LYS A 99 10.00 2.53 -8.08
N PHE A 100 9.54 2.87 -6.88
CA PHE A 100 9.25 4.25 -6.55
C PHE A 100 10.54 5.07 -6.60
N SER A 101 10.52 6.12 -7.40
CA SER A 101 11.62 7.05 -7.54
C SER A 101 11.40 8.12 -6.49
N ASP A 102 12.34 8.31 -5.55
CA ASP A 102 12.28 9.38 -4.55
C ASP A 102 12.35 10.74 -5.25
N LEU A 103 11.22 11.20 -5.79
CA LEU A 103 11.05 12.54 -6.33
C LEU A 103 11.22 13.52 -5.17
N GLU A 104 12.18 14.44 -5.35
CA GLU A 104 12.39 15.58 -4.48
C GLU A 104 11.05 16.32 -4.25
N ALA A 105 10.86 16.82 -3.03
CA ALA A 105 9.69 17.56 -2.53
C ALA A 105 8.50 16.72 -2.02
N PHE A 106 8.76 15.93 -0.98
CA PHE A 106 7.71 15.67 0.00
C PHE A 106 7.59 16.84 0.98
N SER A 107 6.36 17.26 1.23
CA SER A 107 6.03 18.19 2.32
C SER A 107 6.52 17.59 3.64
N LEU A 108 7.20 18.38 4.47
CA LEU A 108 7.78 17.97 5.76
C LEU A 108 6.75 17.42 6.77
N ASP A 109 5.46 17.47 6.46
CA ASP A 109 4.35 17.07 7.33
C ASP A 109 3.62 15.79 6.88
N GLU A 110 4.01 15.17 5.77
CA GLU A 110 3.40 13.92 5.29
C GLU A 110 4.19 12.70 5.79
N THR A 111 3.52 11.75 6.44
CA THR A 111 4.12 10.49 6.93
C THR A 111 3.97 9.34 5.94
N SER A 112 3.02 9.43 5.01
CA SER A 112 2.78 8.46 3.96
C SER A 112 2.13 9.14 2.76
N LYS A 113 2.30 8.55 1.58
CA LYS A 113 1.65 9.01 0.36
C LYS A 113 0.99 7.85 -0.38
N GLU A 114 -0.19 8.10 -0.90
CA GLU A 114 -0.95 7.16 -1.71
C GLU A 114 -0.72 7.46 -3.19
N PHE A 115 -0.44 6.42 -3.96
CA PHE A 115 -0.26 6.45 -5.39
C PHE A 115 -1.27 5.52 -6.03
N THR A 116 -1.93 5.98 -7.09
CA THR A 116 -2.86 5.16 -7.86
C THR A 116 -2.16 4.66 -9.11
N LEU A 117 -2.00 3.35 -9.23
CA LEU A 117 -1.66 2.73 -10.51
C LEU A 117 -2.91 2.74 -11.40
N PRO A 118 -2.83 3.30 -12.62
CA PRO A 118 -3.97 3.39 -13.53
C PRO A 118 -4.47 2.00 -13.95
N SER A 119 -5.67 1.93 -14.50
CA SER A 119 -6.21 0.70 -15.10
C SER A 119 -5.35 0.26 -16.29
N ALA A 120 -5.05 -1.04 -16.38
CA ALA A 120 -4.46 -1.62 -17.57
C ALA A 120 -5.57 -1.97 -18.58
N ARG A 121 -5.26 -1.91 -19.87
CA ARG A 121 -6.18 -2.33 -20.93
C ARG A 121 -5.73 -3.66 -21.53
N ILE A 122 -6.68 -4.59 -21.65
CA ILE A 122 -6.43 -5.90 -22.23
C ILE A 122 -7.28 -6.05 -23.48
N PHE A 123 -6.62 -6.05 -24.63
CA PHE A 123 -7.28 -6.32 -25.89
C PHE A 123 -7.29 -7.82 -26.17
N PHE A 124 -8.34 -8.30 -26.83
CA PHE A 124 -8.44 -9.69 -27.23
C PHE A 124 -9.37 -9.86 -28.43
N GLN A 125 -9.23 -10.96 -29.16
CA GLN A 125 -10.10 -11.30 -30.28
C GLN A 125 -10.82 -12.62 -29.99
N ARG A 126 -12.15 -12.64 -30.16
CA ARG A 126 -12.89 -13.90 -30.12
C ARG A 126 -12.77 -14.60 -31.47
N SER A 127 -12.48 -15.90 -31.44
CA SER A 127 -12.42 -16.76 -32.64
C SER A 127 -13.70 -16.72 -33.47
N THR A 128 -14.86 -16.57 -32.83
CA THR A 128 -16.18 -16.61 -33.47
C THR A 128 -16.58 -15.30 -34.14
N SER A 129 -16.24 -14.15 -33.54
CA SER A 129 -16.62 -12.84 -34.09
C SER A 129 -15.54 -12.25 -34.97
N GLY A 130 -14.26 -12.59 -34.74
CA GLY A 130 -13.11 -11.94 -35.37
C GLY A 130 -12.95 -10.46 -34.99
N ILE A 131 -13.78 -9.95 -34.07
CA ILE A 131 -13.74 -8.56 -33.61
C ILE A 131 -12.77 -8.46 -32.44
N LYS A 132 -11.92 -7.44 -32.47
CA LYS A 132 -11.03 -7.09 -31.37
C LYS A 132 -11.80 -6.27 -30.33
N GLU A 133 -11.91 -6.80 -29.13
CA GLU A 133 -12.56 -6.21 -27.96
C GLU A 133 -11.49 -5.82 -26.94
N TYR A 134 -11.90 -5.05 -25.91
CA TYR A 134 -11.03 -4.74 -24.79
C TYR A 134 -11.79 -4.78 -23.46
N ILE A 135 -11.06 -5.09 -22.39
CA ILE A 135 -11.51 -4.96 -21.00
C ILE A 135 -10.42 -4.17 -20.25
N ASP A 136 -10.85 -3.19 -19.47
CA ASP A 136 -9.96 -2.45 -18.58
C ASP A 136 -9.95 -3.14 -17.20
N THR A 137 -8.78 -3.23 -16.56
CA THR A 137 -8.66 -3.68 -15.17
C THR A 137 -9.05 -2.55 -14.24
N LYS A 138 -9.28 -2.87 -12.96
CA LYS A 138 -9.36 -1.83 -11.93
C LYS A 138 -7.99 -1.18 -11.69
N SER A 139 -8.02 0.05 -11.20
CA SER A 139 -6.86 0.72 -10.64
C SER A 139 -6.45 0.09 -9.30
N VAL A 140 -5.18 0.19 -8.97
CA VAL A 140 -4.61 -0.36 -7.73
C VAL A 140 -3.96 0.76 -6.93
N TRP A 141 -4.19 0.78 -5.62
CA TRP A 141 -3.62 1.77 -4.72
C TRP A 141 -2.36 1.22 -4.06
N ILE A 142 -1.32 2.03 -4.04
CA ILE A 142 -0.05 1.77 -3.37
C ILE A 142 0.14 2.86 -2.31
N THR A 143 0.45 2.46 -1.09
CA THR A 143 0.85 3.38 -0.02
C THR A 143 2.35 3.22 0.21
N GLU A 144 3.09 4.34 0.15
CA GLU A 144 4.51 4.40 0.52
C GLU A 144 4.70 5.20 1.80
N GLU A 145 5.50 4.66 2.71
CA GLU A 145 5.89 5.33 3.95
C GLU A 145 7.09 6.23 3.69
N LEU A 146 7.00 7.46 4.18
CA LEU A 146 8.06 8.44 4.01
C LEU A 146 9.04 8.37 5.19
N PRO A 147 10.36 8.51 4.94
CA PRO A 147 11.32 8.57 6.02
C PRO A 147 10.99 9.76 6.92
N ILE A 148 10.69 9.49 8.20
CA ILE A 148 10.48 10.56 9.17
C ILE A 148 11.79 11.34 9.27
N PRO A 149 11.79 12.68 9.07
CA PRO A 149 13.03 13.45 9.14
C PRO A 149 13.69 13.25 10.52
N GLU A 150 14.94 12.78 10.50
CA GLU A 150 15.79 12.53 11.66
C GLU A 150 16.05 13.85 12.43
N GLY A 151 15.08 14.29 13.21
CA GLY A 151 15.16 15.58 13.90
C GLY A 151 13.94 15.92 14.76
N ARG A 152 12.76 15.37 14.47
CA ARG A 152 11.54 15.67 15.25
C ARG A 152 11.45 14.94 16.60
N PHE A 153 12.00 13.73 16.73
CA PHE A 153 11.89 12.96 17.98
C PHE A 153 12.76 13.48 19.14
N LYS A 154 13.94 14.05 18.86
CA LYS A 154 14.83 14.54 19.93
C LYS A 154 14.20 15.68 20.75
N HIS A 155 13.43 16.58 20.12
CA HIS A 155 12.84 17.71 20.84
C HIS A 155 11.56 17.35 21.58
N LEU A 156 10.73 16.45 21.01
CA LEU A 156 9.50 16.01 21.67
C LEU A 156 9.80 15.22 22.95
N ASP A 157 10.77 14.30 22.90
CA ASP A 157 11.15 13.49 24.06
C ASP A 157 11.80 14.35 25.17
N ILE A 158 12.59 15.36 24.80
CA ILE A 158 13.18 16.32 25.75
C ILE A 158 12.10 17.19 26.40
N LEU A 159 11.12 17.67 25.62
CA LEU A 159 10.02 18.49 26.15
C LEU A 159 9.10 17.67 27.07
N VAL A 160 8.80 16.42 26.71
CA VAL A 160 8.02 15.51 27.56
C VAL A 160 8.82 15.17 28.83
N PHE A 161 10.10 14.86 28.74
CA PHE A 161 10.95 14.59 29.91
C PHE A 161 11.05 15.79 30.86
N LEU A 162 11.27 16.99 30.32
CA LEU A 162 11.34 18.23 31.11
C LEU A 162 9.98 18.60 31.73
N GLY A 163 8.89 18.44 30.99
CA GLY A 163 7.54 18.80 31.43
C GLY A 163 6.91 17.82 32.41
N THR A 164 7.11 16.51 32.22
CA THR A 164 6.42 15.47 33.01
C THR A 164 7.23 14.89 34.16
N ILE A 165 8.56 14.89 34.07
CA ILE A 165 9.43 14.27 35.09
C ILE A 165 10.21 15.34 35.86
N ALA A 166 10.85 16.29 35.17
CA ALA A 166 11.73 17.25 35.85
C ALA A 166 10.94 18.25 36.71
N LEU A 167 9.88 18.88 36.18
CA LEU A 167 9.10 19.89 36.91
C LEU A 167 8.48 19.36 38.22
N PRO A 168 7.83 18.18 38.25
CA PRO A 168 7.26 17.63 39.49
C PRO A 168 8.33 17.25 40.52
N VAL A 169 9.48 16.73 40.08
CA VAL A 169 10.58 16.36 40.99
C VAL A 169 11.19 17.60 41.62
N PHE A 170 11.48 18.65 40.85
CA PHE A 170 11.98 19.91 41.41
C PHE A 170 10.94 20.60 42.32
N GLY A 171 9.66 20.54 41.96
CA GLY A 171 8.56 21.02 42.80
C GLY A 171 8.47 20.29 44.14
N ALA A 172 8.58 18.96 44.13
CA ALA A 172 8.55 18.13 45.34
C ALA A 172 9.76 18.41 46.25
N ILE A 173 10.97 18.52 45.69
CA ILE A 173 12.18 18.85 46.47
C ILE A 173 12.04 20.22 47.13
N TYR A 174 11.52 21.22 46.41
CA TYR A 174 11.28 22.55 46.95
C TYR A 174 10.26 22.54 48.10
N LEU A 175 9.13 21.83 47.92
CA LEU A 175 8.09 21.69 48.94
C LEU A 175 8.60 20.99 50.20
N ILE A 176 9.33 19.88 50.07
CA ILE A 176 9.92 19.14 51.20
C ILE A 176 10.89 20.05 51.98
N ARG A 177 11.75 20.79 51.27
CA ARG A 177 12.73 21.68 51.91
C ARG A 177 12.06 22.84 52.65
N ASN A 178 10.96 23.37 52.12
CA ASN A 178 10.21 24.46 52.75
C ASN A 178 9.36 23.96 53.95
N LEU A 179 8.79 22.76 53.87
CA LEU A 179 8.08 22.10 54.97
C LEU A 179 9.04 21.79 56.13
N ASN A 180 10.24 21.27 55.86
CA ASN A 180 11.25 21.04 56.90
C ASN A 180 11.70 22.33 57.58
N ARG A 181 11.87 23.44 56.84
CA ARG A 181 12.16 24.75 57.43
C ARG A 181 11.03 25.27 58.32
N LYS A 182 9.77 25.07 57.94
CA LYS A 182 8.61 25.45 58.76
C LYS A 182 8.48 24.59 60.02
N LEU A 183 8.75 23.29 59.92
CA LEU A 183 8.72 22.38 61.07
C LEU A 183 9.83 22.70 62.08
N GLN A 184 11.04 23.01 61.61
CA GLN A 184 12.14 23.41 62.50
C GLN A 184 11.88 24.73 63.24
N LYS A 185 11.18 25.69 62.61
CA LYS A 185 10.79 26.95 63.26
C LYS A 185 9.62 26.84 64.25
N LYS A 186 8.86 25.74 64.22
CA LYS A 186 7.71 25.52 65.13
C LYS A 186 8.12 24.79 66.42
N ASN A 187 9.30 24.16 66.42
CA ASN A 187 9.85 23.41 67.56
C ASN A 187 10.93 24.20 68.34
N GLN A 188 11.05 25.51 68.09
CA GLN A 188 11.79 26.47 68.91
C GLN A 188 10.77 27.40 69.56
#